data_AF-A0A8S9FDR4-F1
#
_entry.id   AF-A0A8S9FDR4-F1
#
_cell.length_a   1.000
_cell.length_b   1.000
_cell.length_c   1.000
_cell.angle_alpha   90.00
_cell.angle_beta   90.00
_cell.angle_gamma   90.00
#
_symmetry.space_group_name_H-M   'P 1'
#
loop_
_entity.id
_entity.type
_entity.pdbx_description
1 polymer ?
#
loop_
_entity_poly.entity_id
_entity_poly.type
_entity_poly.pdbx_seq_one_letter_code
_entity_poly.pdbx_strand_id
1 'polypeptide(L)'
;MCIIHYAESAISALNCTGVVLGGLRVRVSPSKTPVTQRELKDFFRTACGEIQHLRLLGDYHHQTRIAFIEFTLAESAISALNCTGVVLGGLRVRIDSAC
;
A
#
# COMPACT_ATOMS: atom_id res chain seq x y z
N MET A 1 12.42 -16.03 2.87
CA MET A 1 12.69 -15.43 4.20
C MET A 1 13.13 -13.96 4.03
N CYS A 2 12.37 -13.11 3.31
CA CYS A 2 12.80 -11.73 2.99
C CYS A 2 11.72 -10.66 3.22
N ILE A 3 10.49 -11.05 3.63
CA ILE A 3 9.38 -10.11 3.78
C ILE A 3 9.24 -9.55 5.20
N ILE A 4 9.84 -10.17 6.22
CA ILE A 4 9.68 -9.72 7.62
C ILE A 4 10.74 -8.67 8.00
N HIS A 5 11.94 -8.71 7.41
CA HIS A 5 12.99 -7.73 7.69
C HIS A 5 12.80 -6.35 7.01
N TYR A 6 11.97 -6.26 5.96
CA TYR A 6 11.78 -5.00 5.26
C TYR A 6 10.92 -4.02 6.07
N ALA A 7 9.88 -4.51 6.77
CA ALA A 7 8.99 -3.67 7.56
C ALA A 7 9.72 -3.02 8.74
N GLU A 8 10.53 -3.77 9.49
CA GLU A 8 11.33 -3.22 10.61
C GLU A 8 12.45 -2.28 10.13
N SER A 9 13.05 -2.57 8.96
CA SER A 9 14.12 -1.72 8.39
C SER A 9 13.61 -0.39 7.83
N ALA A 10 12.41 -0.36 7.24
CA ALA A 10 11.83 0.89 6.69
C ALA A 10 11.48 1.88 7.81
N ILE A 11 10.95 1.40 8.94
CA ILE A 11 10.62 2.21 10.12
C ILE A 11 11.89 2.79 10.75
N SER A 12 12.93 1.97 10.88
CA SER A 12 14.22 2.42 11.42
C SER A 12 14.95 3.38 10.46
N ALA A 13 14.85 3.18 9.14
CA ALA A 13 15.40 4.11 8.15
C ALA A 13 14.72 5.49 8.18
N LEU A 14 13.41 5.55 8.39
CA LEU A 14 12.69 6.82 8.60
C LEU A 14 13.14 7.52 9.89
N ASN A 15 13.37 6.77 10.97
CA ASN A 15 13.82 7.33 12.24
C ASN A 15 15.26 7.88 12.16
N CYS A 16 16.12 7.31 11.31
CA CYS A 16 17.50 7.77 11.11
C CYS A 16 17.64 9.07 10.30
N THR A 17 16.61 9.51 9.57
CA THR A 17 16.72 10.68 8.67
C THR A 17 16.14 11.97 9.25
N GLY A 18 15.57 11.95 10.46
CA GLY A 18 14.95 13.15 11.07
C GLY A 18 13.83 13.74 10.21
N VAL A 19 13.32 12.95 9.27
CA VAL A 19 12.42 13.37 8.22
C VAL A 19 11.00 13.14 8.73
N VAL A 20 10.39 14.21 9.24
CA VAL A 20 8.93 14.31 9.30
C VAL A 20 8.46 14.62 7.88
N LEU A 21 8.59 13.67 6.94
CA LEU A 21 8.08 13.85 5.59
C LEU A 21 6.80 13.05 5.45
N GLY A 22 5.73 13.75 5.04
CA GLY A 22 4.36 13.26 4.98
C GLY A 22 4.24 11.85 4.44
N GLY A 23 3.48 11.04 5.20
CA GLY A 23 2.89 9.77 4.80
C GLY A 23 3.80 8.67 4.23
N LEU A 24 3.76 7.49 4.87
CA LEU A 24 4.32 6.29 4.26
C LEU A 24 3.49 5.89 3.02
N ARG A 25 4.15 5.80 1.86
CA ARG A 25 3.53 5.44 0.57
C ARG A 25 3.70 3.95 0.28
N VAL A 26 2.58 3.29 0.06
CA VAL A 26 2.46 1.86 -0.22
C VAL A 26 2.03 1.64 -1.67
N ARG A 27 2.73 0.75 -2.37
CA ARG A 27 2.41 0.30 -3.72
C ARG A 27 1.52 -0.93 -3.66
N VAL A 28 0.38 -0.89 -4.34
CA VAL A 28 -0.59 -1.98 -4.41
C VAL A 28 -0.73 -2.42 -5.86
N SER A 29 -0.41 -3.68 -6.14
CA SER A 29 -0.47 -4.27 -7.48
C SER A 29 -1.54 -5.39 -7.53
N PRO A 30 -2.78 -5.08 -7.94
CA PRO A 30 -3.81 -6.09 -8.24
C PRO A 30 -3.40 -6.96 -9.44
N SER A 31 -3.50 -8.28 -9.29
CA SER A 31 -2.94 -9.23 -10.27
C SER A 31 -3.81 -9.48 -11.51
N LYS A 32 -5.09 -9.06 -11.54
CA LYS A 32 -6.01 -9.35 -12.67
C LYS A 32 -7.36 -8.63 -12.64
N THR A 33 -7.82 -8.11 -11.51
CA THR A 33 -9.16 -7.52 -11.38
C THR A 33 -9.20 -6.02 -11.63
N PRO A 34 -10.34 -5.52 -12.15
CA PRO A 34 -10.64 -4.10 -12.14
C PRO A 34 -11.00 -3.63 -10.73
N VAL A 35 -9.98 -3.33 -9.92
CA VAL A 35 -10.21 -2.69 -8.63
C VAL A 35 -10.30 -1.18 -8.84
N THR A 36 -11.36 -0.56 -8.31
CA THR A 36 -11.52 0.88 -8.39
C THR A 36 -10.74 1.59 -7.29
N GLN A 37 -10.39 2.87 -7.52
CA GLN A 37 -9.79 3.71 -6.48
C GLN A 37 -10.65 3.75 -5.21
N ARG A 38 -11.98 3.72 -5.36
CA ARG A 38 -12.91 3.76 -4.23
C ARG A 38 -12.83 2.51 -3.37
N GLU A 39 -12.82 1.33 -3.98
CA GLU A 39 -12.73 0.06 -3.25
C GLU A 39 -11.40 -0.09 -2.52
N LEU A 40 -10.29 0.28 -3.16
CA LEU A 40 -8.99 0.31 -2.48
C LEU A 40 -9.03 1.27 -1.30
N LYS A 41 -9.55 2.49 -1.50
CA LYS A 41 -9.61 3.50 -0.44
C LYS A 41 -10.43 3.00 0.75
N ASP A 42 -11.60 2.43 0.50
CA ASP A 42 -12.52 1.97 1.55
C ASP A 42 -11.94 0.78 2.34
N PHE A 43 -11.35 -0.18 1.63
CA PHE A 43 -10.67 -1.32 2.24
C PHE A 43 -9.52 -0.90 3.14
N PHE A 44 -8.58 -0.10 2.61
CA PHE A 44 -7.40 0.32 3.38
C PHE A 44 -7.75 1.30 4.50
N ARG A 45 -8.76 2.14 4.30
CA ARG A 45 -9.28 3.01 5.36
C ARG A 45 -9.82 2.20 6.53
N THR A 46 -10.58 1.16 6.24
CA THR A 46 -11.22 0.31 7.26
C THR A 46 -10.23 -0.66 7.91
N ALA A 47 -9.31 -1.23 7.12
CA ALA A 47 -8.37 -2.24 7.59
C ALA A 47 -7.12 -1.65 8.27
N CYS A 48 -6.65 -0.47 7.84
CA CYS A 48 -5.35 0.07 8.24
C CYS A 48 -5.42 1.50 8.82
N GLY A 49 -6.36 2.33 8.37
CA GLY A 49 -6.56 3.69 8.89
C GLY A 49 -6.63 4.78 7.83
N GLU A 50 -6.68 6.04 8.27
CA GLU A 50 -6.90 7.21 7.40
C GLU A 50 -5.87 7.29 6.25
N ILE A 51 -6.37 7.46 5.03
CA ILE A 51 -5.57 7.61 3.81
C ILE A 51 -5.48 9.08 3.46
N GLN A 52 -4.26 9.60 3.38
CA GLN A 52 -3.96 10.96 2.96
C GLN A 52 -4.13 11.12 1.45
N HIS A 53 -3.59 10.18 0.67
CA HIS A 53 -3.64 10.26 -0.79
C HIS A 53 -3.75 8.86 -1.41
N LEU A 54 -4.54 8.72 -2.47
CA LEU A 54 -4.60 7.50 -3.26
C LEU A 54 -4.52 7.86 -4.74
N ARG A 55 -3.60 7.21 -5.47
CA ARG A 55 -3.47 7.32 -6.91
C ARG A 55 -3.48 5.93 -7.53
N LEU A 56 -4.52 5.61 -8.28
CA LEU A 56 -4.57 4.39 -9.09
C LEU A 56 -4.00 4.70 -10.47
N LEU A 57 -2.89 4.07 -10.83
CA LEU A 57 -2.36 4.04 -12.19
C LEU A 57 -2.78 2.74 -12.85
N GLY A 58 -3.24 2.81 -14.09
CA GLY A 58 -3.59 1.61 -14.84
C GLY A 58 -4.50 1.93 -16.01
N ASP A 59 -4.00 1.69 -17.21
CA ASP A 59 -4.78 1.77 -18.43
C ASP A 59 -5.54 0.46 -18.65
N TYR A 60 -6.76 0.54 -19.18
CA TYR A 60 -7.61 -0.63 -19.46
C TYR A 60 -6.89 -1.67 -20.35
N HIS A 61 -5.94 -1.22 -21.16
CA HIS A 61 -5.20 -2.01 -22.14
C HIS A 61 -3.96 -2.73 -21.59
N HIS A 62 -3.38 -2.31 -20.46
CA HIS A 62 -2.15 -2.90 -19.93
C HIS A 62 -2.45 -3.42 -18.53
N GLN A 63 -2.27 -4.73 -18.33
CA GLN A 63 -2.57 -5.47 -17.11
C GLN A 63 -1.63 -5.13 -15.93
N THR A 64 -1.11 -3.91 -15.89
CA THR A 64 -0.27 -3.35 -14.84
C THR A 64 -1.06 -2.24 -14.15
N ARG A 65 -2.12 -2.61 -13.44
CA ARG A 65 -2.80 -1.70 -12.52
C ARG A 65 -1.95 -1.62 -11.26
N ILE A 66 -1.40 -0.45 -10.98
CA ILE A 66 -0.60 -0.18 -9.80
C ILE A 66 -1.25 1.00 -9.09
N ALA A 67 -1.72 0.79 -7.87
CA ALA A 67 -2.16 1.87 -7.00
C ALA A 67 -1.04 2.28 -6.06
N PHE A 68 -1.03 3.55 -5.71
CA PHE A 68 -0.20 4.09 -4.68
C PHE A 68 -1.09 4.70 -3.61
N ILE A 69 -0.85 4.35 -2.36
CA ILE A 69 -1.63 4.77 -1.21
C ILE A 69 -0.68 5.41 -0.21
N GLU A 70 -0.94 6.64 0.17
CA GLU A 70 -0.19 7.39 1.17
C GLU A 70 -1.07 7.48 2.42
N PHE A 71 -0.56 6.96 3.52
CA PHE A 71 -1.29 6.95 4.79
C PHE A 71 -0.92 8.15 5.63
N THR A 72 -1.87 8.67 6.40
CA THR A 72 -1.61 9.76 7.35
C THR A 72 -0.64 9.32 8.46
N LEU A 73 -0.73 8.05 8.85
CA LEU A 73 0.08 7.46 9.92
C LEU A 73 1.02 6.38 9.39
N ALA A 74 2.21 6.32 9.97
CA ALA A 74 3.19 5.29 9.63
C ALA A 74 2.69 3.87 9.99
N GLU A 75 2.03 3.72 11.15
CA GLU A 75 1.44 2.45 11.62
C GLU A 75 0.40 1.89 10.64
N SER A 76 -0.38 2.76 10.01
CA SER A 76 -1.37 2.36 8.99
C SER A 76 -0.68 1.79 7.76
N ALA A 77 0.41 2.42 7.29
CA ALA A 77 1.15 1.90 6.15
C ALA A 77 1.83 0.56 6.45
N ILE A 78 2.37 0.38 7.65
CA ILE A 78 2.95 -0.90 8.10
C ILE A 78 1.88 -1.99 8.14
N SER A 79 0.71 -1.67 8.68
CA SER A 79 -0.44 -2.58 8.70
C SER A 79 -0.87 -2.97 7.28
N ALA A 80 -0.86 -2.01 6.34
CA ALA A 80 -1.17 -2.27 4.94
C ALA A 80 -0.14 -3.20 4.28
N LEU A 81 1.16 -3.05 4.56
CA LEU A 81 2.21 -3.94 4.07
C LEU A 81 2.01 -5.38 4.60
N ASN A 82 1.54 -5.52 5.84
CA ASN A 82 1.18 -6.82 6.41
C ASN A 82 -0.05 -7.46 5.76
N CYS A 83 -0.88 -6.69 5.04
CA CYS A 83 -2.01 -7.21 4.28
C CYS A 83 -1.62 -7.81 2.91
N THR A 84 -0.32 -7.98 2.62
CA THR A 84 0.11 -8.54 1.33
C THR A 84 -0.50 -9.92 1.08
N GLY A 85 -1.11 -10.10 -0.10
CA GLY A 85 -1.84 -11.32 -0.45
C GLY A 85 -3.30 -11.36 0.00
N VAL A 86 -3.84 -10.26 0.56
CA VAL A 86 -5.27 -10.16 0.87
C VAL A 86 -6.12 -10.34 -0.39
N VAL A 87 -7.27 -10.99 -0.22
CA VAL A 87 -8.21 -11.27 -1.30
C VAL A 87 -9.21 -10.12 -1.40
N LEU A 88 -9.12 -9.32 -2.45
CA LEU A 88 -10.05 -8.26 -2.79
C LEU A 88 -10.80 -8.64 -4.06
N GLY A 89 -12.12 -8.77 -3.97
CA GLY A 89 -12.95 -9.20 -5.11
C GLY A 89 -12.60 -10.61 -5.63
N GLY A 90 -12.18 -11.52 -4.73
CA GLY A 90 -11.84 -12.91 -5.08
C GLY A 90 -10.43 -13.13 -5.62
N LEU A 91 -9.62 -12.08 -5.79
CA LEU A 91 -8.23 -12.19 -6.24
C LEU A 91 -7.23 -11.64 -5.23
N ARG A 92 -6.03 -12.22 -5.22
CA ARG A 92 -4.93 -11.80 -4.34
C ARG A 92 -4.32 -10.49 -4.83
N VAL A 93 -4.22 -9.54 -3.93
CA VAL A 93 -3.56 -8.25 -4.16
C VAL A 93 -2.16 -8.28 -3.55
N ARG A 94 -1.17 -7.83 -4.31
CA ARG A 94 0.21 -7.70 -3.82
C ARG A 94 0.42 -6.30 -3.29
N ILE A 95 0.97 -6.20 -2.10
CA ILE A 95 1.26 -4.92 -1.44
C ILE A 95 2.77 -4.90 -1.20
N ASP A 96 3.39 -3.80 -1.60
CA ASP A 96 4.83 -3.56 -1.59
C ASP A 96 5.10 -2.13 -1.16
N SER A 97 6.27 -1.85 -0.60
CA SER A 97 6.70 -0.48 -0.31
C SER A 97 7.03 0.27 -1.60
N ALA A 98 6.62 1.53 -1.72
CA ALA A 98 7.14 2.37 -2.79
C ALA A 98 8.53 2.87 -2.36
N CYS A 99 9.61 2.35 -2.98
CA CYS A 99 10.96 2.89 -2.84
C CYS A 99 11.07 4.32 -3.39
#